data_AF-A0A3P5YR46-F1
#
_entry.id   AF-A0A3P5YR46-F1
#
_cell.length_a   1.000
_cell.length_b   1.000
_cell.length_c   1.000
_cell.angle_alpha   90.00
_cell.angle_beta   90.00
_cell.angle_gamma   90.00
#
_symmetry.space_group_name_H-M   'P 1'
#
loop_
_entity.id
_entity.type
_entity.pdbx_description
1 polymer ?
#
loop_
_entity_poly.entity_id
_entity_poly.type
_entity_poly.pdbx_seq_one_letter_code
_entity_poly.pdbx_strand_id
1 'polypeptide(L)'
;MTPKPRADIHMNLPALRKLDSMLIETLDSMVNTEFWYSEVGPRAEESRRWWLPSPKVPKPGLSSLVRKNLLEKGNVVYQSFKAAKSINEEVLLEMAVPTISQSETQNRKNNY
;
A
#
# COMPACT_ATOMS: atom_id res chain seq x y z
N MET A 1 16.42 -35.96 -10.53
CA MET A 1 15.35 -34.94 -10.68
C MET A 1 15.63 -33.84 -9.68
N THR A 2 15.86 -32.60 -10.12
CA THR A 2 16.10 -31.46 -9.22
C THR A 2 14.78 -30.74 -8.94
N PRO A 3 14.44 -30.47 -7.67
CA PRO A 3 13.24 -29.70 -7.35
C PRO A 3 13.41 -28.26 -7.86
N LYS A 4 12.41 -27.75 -8.58
CA LYS A 4 12.37 -26.37 -9.09
C LYS A 4 11.14 -25.66 -8.51
N PRO A 5 11.26 -24.44 -7.95
CA PRO A 5 10.11 -23.67 -7.50
C PRO A 5 9.21 -23.31 -8.68
N ARG A 6 7.91 -23.14 -8.40
CA ARG A 6 6.95 -22.66 -9.41
C ARG A 6 7.39 -21.29 -9.96
N ALA A 7 7.17 -21.06 -11.25
CA ALA A 7 7.74 -19.91 -11.96
C ALA A 7 7.22 -18.56 -11.44
N ASP A 8 5.94 -18.48 -11.11
CA ASP A 8 5.27 -17.37 -10.43
C ASP A 8 5.98 -16.99 -9.12
N ILE A 9 6.23 -17.98 -8.25
CA ILE A 9 6.89 -17.76 -6.95
C ILE A 9 8.35 -17.34 -7.13
N HIS A 10 9.05 -17.95 -8.09
CA HIS A 10 10.45 -17.65 -8.35
C HIS A 10 10.68 -16.18 -8.74
N MET A 11 9.73 -15.55 -9.45
CA MET A 11 9.82 -14.16 -9.88
C MET A 11 9.17 -13.19 -8.90
N ASN A 12 7.96 -13.49 -8.44
CA ASN A 12 7.17 -12.56 -7.63
C ASN A 12 7.69 -12.43 -6.20
N LEU A 13 8.21 -13.51 -5.61
CA LEU A 13 8.66 -13.46 -4.21
C LEU A 13 9.88 -12.54 -4.01
N PRO A 14 10.95 -12.61 -4.83
CA PRO A 14 12.04 -11.64 -4.75
C PRO A 14 11.60 -10.19 -5.04
N ALA A 15 10.70 -10.00 -6.01
CA ALA A 15 10.16 -8.68 -6.34
C ALA A 15 9.44 -8.06 -5.13
N LEU A 16 8.54 -8.82 -4.49
CA LEU A 16 7.81 -8.38 -3.29
C LEU A 16 8.76 -8.07 -2.13
N ARG A 17 9.80 -8.88 -1.89
CA ARG A 17 10.83 -8.58 -0.87
C ARG A 17 11.57 -7.28 -1.15
N LYS A 18 11.84 -6.98 -2.42
CA LYS A 18 12.47 -5.71 -2.81
C LYS A 18 11.53 -4.53 -2.55
N LEU A 19 10.25 -4.66 -2.87
CA LEU A 19 9.25 -3.63 -2.57
C LEU A 19 9.11 -3.38 -1.06
N ASP A 20 9.11 -4.44 -0.26
CA ASP A 20 9.09 -4.36 1.21
C ASP A 20 10.31 -3.58 1.73
N SER A 21 11.51 -3.95 1.28
CA SER A 21 12.75 -3.23 1.63
C SER A 21 12.68 -1.74 1.25
N MET A 22 12.17 -1.42 0.07
CA MET A 22 12.02 -0.02 -0.37
C MET A 22 11.05 0.78 0.52
N LEU A 23 9.99 0.15 1.03
CA LEU A 23 9.05 0.79 1.95
C LEU A 23 9.70 1.05 3.31
N ILE A 24 10.43 0.06 3.86
CA ILE A 24 11.17 0.21 5.11
C ILE A 24 12.25 1.29 5.00
N GLU A 25 13.07 1.26 3.94
CA GLU A 25 14.08 2.29 3.67
C GLU A 25 13.45 3.70 3.57
N THR A 26 12.26 3.80 2.97
CA THR A 26 11.55 5.08 2.89
C THR A 26 11.13 5.57 4.27
N LEU A 27 10.63 4.69 5.15
CA LEU A 27 10.29 5.03 6.53
C LEU A 27 11.52 5.42 7.34
N ASP A 28 12.60 4.64 7.26
CA ASP A 28 13.86 4.91 7.97
C ASP A 28 14.48 6.25 7.57
N SER A 29 14.26 6.70 6.33
CA SER A 29 14.72 8.01 5.85
C SER A 29 13.86 9.21 6.32
N MET A 30 12.76 8.97 7.05
CA MET A 30 11.90 10.03 7.62
C MET A 30 12.40 10.51 8.99
N VAL A 31 13.66 10.92 9.04
CA VAL A 31 14.29 11.52 10.23
C VAL A 31 14.40 13.03 10.09
N ASN A 32 14.53 13.74 11.22
CA ASN A 32 14.74 15.20 11.27
C ASN A 32 13.68 15.99 10.48
N THR A 33 12.40 15.69 10.73
CA THR A 33 11.28 16.26 9.99
C THR A 33 10.89 17.64 10.53
N GLU A 34 10.48 18.54 9.64
CA GLU A 34 9.88 19.83 10.02
C GLU A 34 8.40 19.72 10.41
N PHE A 35 7.78 18.55 10.21
CA PHE A 35 6.42 18.25 10.63
C PHE A 35 6.42 17.33 11.86
N TRP A 36 5.30 17.34 12.58
CA TRP A 36 5.06 16.51 13.76
C TRP A 36 3.60 16.08 13.81
N TYR A 37 3.25 15.23 14.77
CA TYR A 37 1.89 14.77 15.00
C TYR A 37 1.39 15.29 16.35
N SER A 38 0.18 15.85 16.38
CA SER A 38 -0.52 16.13 17.62
C SER A 38 -1.41 14.95 18.00
N GLU A 39 -1.64 14.75 19.29
CA GLU A 39 -2.62 13.78 19.80
C GLU A 39 -4.00 13.96 19.15
N VAL A 40 -4.79 12.89 19.18
CA VAL A 40 -6.15 12.86 18.65
C VAL A 40 -6.98 13.88 19.43
N GLY A 41 -7.22 15.04 18.81
CA GLY A 41 -8.03 16.09 19.42
C GLY A 41 -9.53 15.81 19.29
N PRO A 42 -10.38 16.44 20.12
CA PRO A 42 -11.83 16.24 20.10
C PRO A 42 -12.50 16.61 18.76
N ARG A 43 -11.81 17.35 17.88
CA ARG A 43 -12.24 17.65 16.50
C ARG A 43 -12.00 16.50 15.51
N ALA A 44 -11.42 15.38 15.95
CA ALA A 44 -11.14 14.25 15.07
C ALA A 44 -12.41 13.49 14.68
N GLU A 45 -13.49 13.57 15.46
CA GLU A 45 -14.71 12.75 15.29
C GLU A 45 -15.41 12.94 13.94
N GLU A 46 -15.25 14.09 13.28
CA GLU A 46 -15.83 14.35 11.96
C GLU A 46 -14.99 13.78 10.79
N SER A 47 -13.80 13.24 11.07
CA SER A 47 -12.91 12.69 10.06
C SER A 47 -13.10 11.19 9.87
N ARG A 48 -13.04 10.72 8.61
CA ARG A 48 -12.96 9.28 8.28
C ARG A 48 -11.76 8.57 8.91
N ARG A 49 -10.80 9.31 9.45
CA ARG A 49 -9.59 8.79 10.10
C ARG A 49 -9.44 9.39 11.51
N TRP A 50 -10.55 9.47 12.25
CA TRP A 50 -10.61 10.07 13.58
C TRP A 50 -9.64 9.44 14.60
N TRP A 51 -9.25 8.18 14.39
CA TRP A 51 -8.29 7.48 15.25
C TRP A 51 -6.82 7.79 14.96
N LEU A 52 -6.50 8.59 13.92
CA LEU A 52 -5.12 8.93 13.58
C LEU A 52 -4.68 10.27 14.21
N PRO A 53 -3.44 10.36 14.69
CA PRO A 53 -2.84 11.63 15.08
C PRO A 53 -2.87 12.65 13.93
N SER A 54 -3.15 13.91 14.25
CA SER A 54 -3.24 14.96 13.22
C SER A 54 -1.85 15.49 12.86
N PRO A 55 -1.44 15.48 11.58
CA PRO A 55 -0.17 16.07 11.17
C PRO A 55 -0.19 17.60 11.32
N LYS A 56 0.94 18.15 11.75
CA LYS A 56 1.16 19.58 11.96
C LYS A 56 2.46 20.01 11.28
N VAL A 57 2.49 21.26 10.84
CA VAL A 57 3.63 21.91 10.20
C VAL A 57 3.85 23.30 10.82
N PRO A 58 5.03 23.92 10.66
CA PRO A 58 5.27 25.27 11.13
C PRO A 58 4.28 26.26 10.49
N LYS A 59 3.96 27.36 11.18
CA LYS A 59 3.11 28.43 10.64
C LYS A 59 3.55 28.95 9.25
N PRO A 60 4.85 29.17 8.96
CA PRO A 60 5.28 29.57 7.61
C PRO A 60 5.21 28.44 6.57
N GLY A 61 4.90 27.20 6.98
CA GLY A 61 4.94 26.01 6.14
C GLY A 61 6.28 25.26 6.21
N LEU A 62 6.39 24.21 5.40
CA LEU A 62 7.62 23.43 5.23
C LEU A 62 8.60 24.17 4.32
N SER A 63 9.90 24.00 4.58
CA SER A 63 10.94 24.44 3.67
C SER A 63 10.80 23.78 2.30
N SER A 64 11.30 24.46 1.26
CA SER A 64 11.30 23.94 -0.12
C SER A 64 12.05 22.60 -0.22
N LEU A 65 13.13 22.46 0.55
CA LEU A 65 13.95 21.25 0.62
C LEU A 65 13.16 20.08 1.21
N VAL A 66 12.55 20.26 2.38
CA VAL A 66 11.77 19.19 3.03
C VAL A 66 10.54 18.83 2.21
N ARG A 67 9.86 19.82 1.63
CA ARG A 67 8.72 19.57 0.73
C ARG A 67 9.12 18.73 -0.48
N LYS A 68 10.24 19.06 -1.14
CA LYS A 68 10.75 18.29 -2.29
C LYS A 68 11.10 16.86 -1.89
N ASN A 69 11.81 16.68 -0.77
CA ASN A 69 12.18 15.36 -0.25
C ASN A 69 10.93 14.51 0.07
N LEU A 70 9.89 15.10 0.68
CA LEU A 70 8.64 14.40 0.95
C LEU A 70 7.92 13.95 -0.34
N LEU A 71 7.95 14.78 -1.39
CA LEU A 71 7.36 14.40 -2.69
C LEU A 71 8.15 13.26 -3.35
N GLU A 72 9.48 13.29 -3.28
CA GLU A 72 10.34 12.21 -3.79
C GLU A 72 10.06 10.89 -3.07
N LYS A 73 9.99 10.90 -1.73
CA LYS A 73 9.58 9.75 -0.92
C LYS A 73 8.18 9.26 -1.28
N GLY A 74 7.23 10.17 -1.43
CA GLY A 74 5.87 9.85 -1.86
C GLY A 74 5.82 9.18 -3.22
N ASN A 75 6.67 9.61 -4.16
CA ASN A 75 6.80 8.97 -5.47
C ASN A 75 7.34 7.56 -5.37
N VAL A 76 8.37 7.31 -4.54
CA VAL A 76 8.89 5.95 -4.31
C VAL A 76 7.78 5.03 -3.80
N VAL A 77 7.05 5.44 -2.75
CA VAL A 77 5.93 4.67 -2.20
C VAL A 77 4.85 4.40 -3.25
N TYR A 78 4.51 5.40 -4.06
CA TYR A 78 3.51 5.26 -5.11
C TYR A 78 3.93 4.26 -6.20
N GLN A 79 5.19 4.26 -6.62
CA GLN A 79 5.69 3.26 -7.57
C GLN A 79 5.69 1.86 -6.96
N SER A 80 6.10 1.72 -5.70
CA SER A 80 6.04 0.43 -4.98
C SER A 80 4.60 -0.09 -4.90
N PHE A 81 3.64 0.78 -4.60
CA PHE A 81 2.22 0.43 -4.59
C PHE A 81 1.75 -0.09 -5.95
N LYS A 82 2.08 0.60 -7.04
CA LYS A 82 1.68 0.15 -8.39
C LYS A 82 2.27 -1.22 -8.73
N ALA A 83 3.55 -1.44 -8.41
CA ALA A 83 4.20 -2.73 -8.65
C ALA A 83 3.56 -3.86 -7.85
N ALA A 84 3.33 -3.64 -6.54
CA ALA A 84 2.66 -4.62 -5.68
C ALA A 84 1.23 -4.91 -6.16
N LYS A 85 0.48 -3.87 -6.53
CA LYS A 85 -0.88 -4.00 -7.07
C LYS A 85 -0.90 -4.83 -8.36
N SER A 86 0.04 -4.59 -9.28
CA SER A 86 0.14 -5.35 -10.54
C SER A 86 0.39 -6.84 -10.28
N ILE A 87 1.28 -7.18 -9.35
CA ILE A 87 1.53 -8.59 -8.96
C ILE A 87 0.27 -9.21 -8.35
N ASN A 88 -0.42 -8.47 -7.48
CA ASN A 88 -1.65 -8.94 -6.87
C ASN A 88 -2.76 -9.19 -7.90
N GLU A 89 -2.90 -8.30 -8.90
CA GLU A 89 -3.85 -8.46 -10.00
C GLU A 89 -3.52 -9.70 -10.85
N GLU A 90 -2.24 -9.91 -11.20
CA GLU A 90 -1.78 -11.08 -11.96
C GLU A 90 -2.07 -12.40 -11.21
N VAL A 91 -1.72 -12.48 -9.92
CA VAL A 91 -1.97 -13.68 -9.11
C VAL A 91 -3.48 -13.95 -9.00
N LEU A 92 -4.31 -12.93 -8.80
CA LEU A 92 -5.76 -13.10 -8.73
C LEU A 92 -6.37 -13.59 -10.04
N LEU A 93 -5.80 -13.24 -11.19
CA LEU A 93 -6.24 -13.73 -12.50
C LEU A 93 -5.93 -15.22 -12.73
N GLU A 94 -4.86 -15.72 -12.12
CA GLU A 94 -4.48 -17.14 -12.20
C GLU A 94 -5.23 -18.02 -11.19
N MET A 95 -5.88 -17.43 -10.19
CA MET A 95 -6.63 -18.18 -9.18
C MET A 95 -7.93 -18.74 -9.75
N ALA A 96 -8.19 -20.01 -9.49
CA ALA A 96 -9.47 -20.64 -9.84
C ALA A 96 -10.62 -19.97 -9.09
N VAL A 97 -11.70 -19.66 -9.80
CA VAL A 97 -12.92 -19.10 -9.20
C VAL A 97 -13.55 -20.14 -8.27
N PRO A 98 -13.81 -19.81 -6.99
CA PRO A 98 -14.46 -20.72 -6.06
C PRO A 98 -15.83 -21.17 -6.57
N THR A 99 -16.14 -22.46 -6.42
CA THR A 99 -17.43 -23.05 -6.85
C THR A 99 -18.64 -22.44 -6.14
N ILE A 100 -18.47 -21.93 -4.92
CA ILE A 100 -19.53 -21.26 -4.17
C ILE A 100 -20.07 -20.02 -4.94
N SER A 101 -19.18 -19.22 -5.53
CA SER A 101 -19.55 -18.04 -6.31
C SER A 101 -20.28 -18.40 -7.60
N GLN A 102 -19.96 -19.54 -8.21
CA GLN A 102 -20.64 -20.06 -9.41
C GLN A 102 -22.05 -20.56 -9.08
N SER A 103 -22.22 -21.24 -7.95
CA SER A 103 -23.54 -21.72 -7.49
C SER A 103 -24.49 -20.57 -7.15
N GLU A 104 -23.99 -19.48 -6.55
CA GLU A 104 -24.78 -18.28 -6.24
C GLU A 104 -25.19 -17.51 -7.51
N THR A 105 -24.31 -17.42 -8.50
CA THR A 105 -24.67 -16.79 -9.79
C THR A 105 -25.67 -17.63 -10.57
N GLN A 106 -25.58 -18.96 -10.52
CA GLN A 106 -26.56 -19.85 -11.13
C GLN A 106 -27.93 -19.78 -10.43
N ASN A 107 -27.95 -19.72 -9.09
CA ASN A 107 -29.19 -19.54 -8.32
C ASN A 107 -29.86 -18.18 -8.56
N ARG A 108 -29.09 -17.11 -8.83
CA ARG A 108 -29.66 -15.82 -9.24
C ARG A 108 -30.24 -15.83 -10.65
N LYS A 109 -29.65 -16.60 -11.58
CA LYS A 109 -30.16 -16.73 -12.96
C LYS A 109 -31.41 -17.62 -13.07
N ASN A 110 -31.58 -18.57 -12.15
CA ASN A 110 -32.73 -19.50 -12.14
C ASN A 110 -33.98 -18.93 -11.40
N ASN A 111 -33.88 -17.75 -10.80
CA ASN A 111 -34.96 -17.09 -10.05
C ASN A 111 -35.62 -15.92 -10.83
N TYR A 112 -35.44 -15.89 -12.15
CA TYR A 112 -36.12 -15.01 -13.09
C TYR A 112 -36.68 -15.80 -14.26
#